data_AF-A0A8B7JII4-F1
#
_entry.id   AF-A0A8B7JII4-F1
#
_cell.length_a   1.000
_cell.length_b   1.000
_cell.length_c   1.000
_cell.angle_alpha   90.00
_cell.angle_beta   90.00
_cell.angle_gamma   90.00
#
_symmetry.space_group_name_H-M   'P 1'
#
loop_
_entity.id
_entity.type
_entity.pdbx_description
1 polymer ?
#
loop_
_entity_poly.entity_id
_entity_poly.type
_entity_poly.pdbx_seq_one_letter_code
_entity_poly.pdbx_strand_id
1 'polypeptide(L)'
;MSALCPPPSPAVAKTEISLNGESPLLAATFAYWDNILGPRVRHIWAPKTEQVLLSDGEITFLANHTLNGEILRNAESGAIDVKFFVLAEKRVIIVSLIFDGNWNGDRSTYGLSIILPQSELGFYLPLHRVCVDRLTHIIRKGRIWMHKERQEHFQKIVLEGTERMEDQGQSIIPMLTGEVIPVMELLSSMKSHSVSEEIDISDTVLNDDDIGDSCHEGFLLNAISSHLQTCGCSVVVGSSAEKVNKIVRTLCLFLTPSERKCSRLCRNESSFKYESGLFVQGLLKM
;
A
#
# COMPACT_ATOMS: atom_id res chain seq x y z
N MET A 1 14.79 -14.45 -43.53
CA MET A 1 14.12 -13.18 -43.20
C MET A 1 14.16 -13.04 -41.69
N SER A 2 15.08 -12.23 -41.17
CA SER A 2 15.22 -11.95 -39.74
C SER A 2 14.03 -11.12 -39.27
N ALA A 3 13.25 -11.67 -38.33
CA ALA A 3 12.24 -10.90 -37.62
C ALA A 3 12.94 -9.74 -36.90
N LEU A 4 12.67 -8.52 -37.35
CA LEU A 4 13.10 -7.28 -36.71
C LEU A 4 12.47 -7.25 -35.31
N CYS A 5 13.28 -7.50 -34.28
CA CYS A 5 12.89 -7.20 -32.91
C CYS A 5 12.45 -5.73 -32.86
N PRO A 6 11.30 -5.41 -32.24
CA PRO A 6 10.95 -4.02 -31.99
C PRO A 6 12.08 -3.37 -31.15
N PRO A 7 12.36 -2.07 -31.37
CA PRO A 7 13.38 -1.37 -30.60
C PRO A 7 13.11 -1.54 -29.10
N PRO A 8 14.15 -1.74 -28.27
CA PRO A 8 13.96 -1.84 -26.83
C PRO A 8 13.30 -0.54 -26.38
N SER A 9 12.14 -0.67 -25.74
CA SER A 9 11.52 0.47 -25.05
C SER A 9 12.55 1.02 -24.07
N PRO A 10 12.68 2.35 -23.92
CA PRO A 10 13.65 2.95 -23.00
C PRO A 10 13.48 2.31 -21.62
N ALA A 11 14.58 1.87 -21.01
CA ALA A 11 14.57 1.21 -19.72
C ALA A 11 13.86 2.11 -18.70
N VAL A 12 12.78 1.59 -18.12
CA VAL A 12 12.00 2.31 -17.10
C VAL A 12 12.81 2.31 -15.80
N ALA A 13 12.86 3.44 -15.10
CA ALA A 13 13.53 3.52 -13.82
C ALA A 13 12.88 2.55 -12.81
N LYS A 14 13.73 1.81 -12.09
CA LYS A 14 13.29 0.75 -11.17
C LYS A 14 14.06 0.82 -9.86
N THR A 15 13.35 0.60 -8.77
CA THR A 15 13.94 0.42 -7.43
C THR A 15 13.55 -0.95 -6.90
N GLU A 16 14.56 -1.73 -6.54
CA GLU A 16 14.37 -3.01 -5.85
C GLU A 16 14.31 -2.79 -4.34
N ILE A 17 13.32 -3.39 -3.69
CA ILE A 17 13.04 -3.20 -2.27
C ILE A 17 13.25 -4.53 -1.56
N SER A 18 14.16 -4.53 -0.60
CA SER A 18 14.35 -5.66 0.33
C SER A 18 13.27 -5.59 1.42
N LEU A 19 12.35 -6.55 1.41
CA LEU A 19 11.31 -6.67 2.43
C LEU A 19 11.66 -7.79 3.42
N ASN A 20 11.21 -7.63 4.67
CA ASN A 20 11.34 -8.66 5.69
C ASN A 20 10.25 -9.73 5.49
N GLY A 21 10.58 -10.80 4.78
CA GLY A 21 9.67 -11.91 4.47
C GLY A 21 9.20 -11.92 3.02
N GLU A 22 8.25 -12.80 2.72
CA GLU A 22 7.67 -12.92 1.38
C GLU A 22 6.81 -11.68 1.04
N SER A 23 6.93 -11.19 -0.19
CA SER A 23 6.10 -10.09 -0.68
C SER A 23 4.89 -10.64 -1.42
N PRO A 24 3.66 -10.26 -1.05
CA PRO A 24 2.47 -10.61 -1.84
C PRO A 24 2.33 -9.73 -3.09
N LEU A 25 3.19 -8.71 -3.27
CA LEU A 25 3.17 -7.81 -4.42
C LEU A 25 4.17 -8.28 -5.48
N LEU A 26 3.85 -8.04 -6.75
CA LEU A 26 4.80 -8.17 -7.85
C LEU A 26 5.52 -6.85 -8.13
N ALA A 27 4.78 -5.75 -8.08
CA ALA A 27 5.32 -4.41 -8.28
C ALA A 27 4.31 -3.35 -7.82
N ALA A 28 4.80 -2.13 -7.60
CA ALA A 28 4.01 -0.91 -7.64
C ALA A 28 4.55 -0.01 -8.77
N THR A 29 3.66 0.71 -9.44
CA THR A 29 4.01 1.57 -10.58
C THR A 29 3.47 2.97 -10.42
N PHE A 30 4.27 3.95 -10.85
CA PHE A 30 3.81 5.31 -11.07
C PHE A 30 3.84 5.62 -12.56
N ALA A 31 2.66 5.91 -13.11
CA ALA A 31 2.44 6.16 -14.52
C ALA A 31 1.76 7.52 -14.76
N TYR A 32 1.88 8.03 -15.98
CA TYR A 32 1.30 9.30 -16.41
C TYR A 32 0.85 9.23 -17.86
N TRP A 33 -0.04 10.13 -18.24
CA TRP A 33 -0.46 10.32 -19.62
C TRP A 33 0.49 11.30 -20.35
N ASP A 34 1.14 10.83 -21.40
CA ASP A 34 1.89 11.64 -22.35
C ASP A 34 1.00 11.98 -23.56
N ASN A 35 0.87 13.26 -23.89
CA ASN A 35 -0.04 13.71 -24.95
C ASN A 35 0.36 13.25 -26.36
N ILE A 36 1.60 12.80 -26.55
CA ILE A 36 2.13 12.33 -27.84
C ILE A 36 2.17 10.80 -27.85
N LEU A 37 2.68 10.20 -26.77
CA LEU A 37 2.99 8.77 -26.72
C LEU A 37 1.92 7.93 -25.98
N GLY A 38 0.92 8.57 -25.38
CA GLY A 38 -0.09 7.92 -24.56
C GLY A 38 0.44 7.58 -23.16
N PRO A 39 -0.10 6.55 -22.49
CA PRO A 39 0.31 6.24 -21.13
C PRO A 39 1.73 5.71 -21.06
N ARG A 40 2.46 6.16 -20.04
CA ARG A 40 3.86 5.78 -19.81
C ARG A 40 4.12 5.56 -18.33
N VAL A 41 4.95 4.56 -18.02
CA VAL A 41 5.46 4.35 -16.66
C VAL A 41 6.69 5.24 -16.44
N ARG A 42 6.68 5.99 -15.33
CA ARG A 42 7.84 6.76 -14.86
C ARG A 42 8.75 5.90 -13.99
N HIS A 43 8.17 5.12 -13.09
CA HIS A 43 8.95 4.37 -12.11
C HIS A 43 8.25 3.07 -11.69
N ILE A 44 9.07 2.05 -11.39
CA ILE A 44 8.66 0.75 -10.87
C ILE A 44 9.33 0.51 -9.52
N TRP A 45 8.53 0.21 -8.50
CA TRP A 45 9.00 -0.34 -7.23
C TRP A 45 8.71 -1.83 -7.21
N ALA A 46 9.74 -2.66 -7.15
CA ALA A 46 9.60 -4.11 -7.15
C ALA A 46 10.27 -4.71 -5.90
N PRO A 47 9.67 -5.73 -5.26
CA PRO A 47 10.37 -6.47 -4.22
C PRO A 47 11.57 -7.21 -4.83
N LYS A 48 12.63 -7.37 -4.04
CA LYS A 48 13.78 -8.18 -4.42
C LYS A 48 13.45 -9.66 -4.24
N THR A 49 12.90 -10.30 -5.27
CA THR A 49 12.55 -11.72 -5.29
C THR A 49 13.38 -12.50 -6.31
N GLU A 50 13.79 -13.72 -5.96
CA GLU A 50 14.58 -14.60 -6.84
C GLU A 50 13.80 -15.06 -8.08
N GLN A 51 12.47 -15.11 -7.99
CA GLN A 51 11.57 -15.45 -9.10
C GLN A 51 10.86 -14.19 -9.62
N VAL A 52 11.22 -13.79 -10.85
CA VAL A 52 10.57 -12.69 -11.55
C VAL A 52 9.38 -13.24 -12.33
N LEU A 53 8.17 -13.07 -11.81
CA LEU A 53 6.94 -13.56 -12.44
C LEU A 53 6.51 -12.73 -13.67
N LEU A 54 6.91 -11.45 -13.73
CA LEU A 54 6.59 -10.54 -14.84
C LEU A 54 7.84 -9.77 -15.24
N SER A 55 8.06 -9.64 -16.55
CA SER A 55 9.09 -8.74 -17.07
C SER A 55 8.69 -7.27 -16.89
N ASP A 56 9.68 -6.37 -16.87
CA ASP A 56 9.44 -4.92 -16.78
C ASP A 56 8.59 -4.41 -17.97
N GLY A 57 8.72 -5.06 -19.15
CA GLY A 57 7.90 -4.79 -20.33
C GLY A 57 6.42 -5.15 -20.12
N GLU A 58 6.13 -6.26 -19.45
CA GLU A 58 4.76 -6.65 -19.10
C GLU A 58 4.17 -5.72 -18.05
N ILE A 59 4.93 -5.35 -17.02
CA ILE A 59 4.48 -4.37 -16.02
C ILE A 59 4.14 -3.03 -16.67
N THR A 60 4.97 -2.59 -17.61
CA THR A 60 4.74 -1.36 -18.38
C THR A 60 3.48 -1.48 -19.25
N PHE A 61 3.30 -2.62 -19.93
CA PHE A 61 2.10 -2.90 -20.72
C PHE A 61 0.82 -2.86 -19.85
N LEU A 62 0.86 -3.47 -18.67
CA LEU A 62 -0.26 -3.48 -17.72
C LEU A 62 -0.61 -2.06 -17.24
N ALA A 63 0.40 -1.26 -16.86
CA ALA A 63 0.18 0.13 -16.45
C ALA A 63 -0.33 1.02 -17.58
N ASN A 64 0.01 0.71 -18.84
CA ASN A 64 -0.55 1.40 -19.99
C ASN A 64 -2.03 1.05 -20.17
N HIS A 65 -2.40 -0.21 -19.95
CA HIS A 65 -3.79 -0.65 -20.05
C HIS A 65 -4.71 0.02 -19.03
N THR A 66 -4.21 0.33 -17.82
CA THR A 66 -5.03 1.00 -16.79
C THR A 66 -5.37 2.47 -17.12
N LEU A 67 -4.45 3.18 -17.80
CA LEU A 67 -4.58 4.59 -18.15
C LEU A 67 -5.16 4.85 -19.55
N ASN A 68 -5.10 3.88 -20.48
CA ASN A 68 -5.58 4.04 -21.86
C ASN A 68 -7.03 4.54 -21.99
N GLY A 69 -7.89 4.23 -21.00
CA GLY A 69 -9.29 4.67 -20.99
C GLY A 69 -9.54 6.09 -20.45
N GLU A 70 -8.51 6.82 -20.01
CA GLU A 70 -8.64 8.06 -19.23
C GLU A 70 -8.38 9.34 -20.04
N ILE A 71 -8.23 9.25 -21.35
CA ILE A 71 -7.87 10.40 -22.23
C ILE A 71 -8.87 11.56 -22.19
N LEU A 72 -10.15 11.27 -21.91
CA LEU A 72 -11.23 12.27 -21.77
C LEU A 72 -11.74 12.38 -20.34
N ARG A 73 -10.92 12.02 -19.35
CA ARG A 73 -11.28 12.09 -17.93
C ARG A 73 -11.70 13.52 -17.58
N ASN A 74 -13.01 13.70 -17.31
CA ASN A 74 -13.60 14.94 -16.83
C ASN A 74 -14.02 14.76 -15.37
N ALA A 75 -13.05 14.56 -14.50
CA ALA A 75 -13.28 14.35 -13.07
C ALA A 75 -13.29 15.69 -12.32
N GLU A 76 -14.04 15.76 -11.23
CA GLU A 76 -14.04 16.93 -10.34
C GLU A 76 -12.62 17.23 -9.84
N SER A 77 -12.33 18.52 -9.61
CA SER A 77 -11.01 18.92 -9.12
C SER A 77 -10.71 18.23 -7.79
N GLY A 78 -9.64 17.43 -7.75
CA GLY A 78 -9.25 16.68 -6.57
C GLY A 78 -9.82 15.27 -6.47
N ALA A 79 -10.65 14.82 -7.43
CA ALA A 79 -11.12 13.42 -7.48
C ALA A 79 -9.96 12.43 -7.66
N ILE A 80 -10.07 11.27 -7.01
CA ILE A 80 -9.15 10.14 -7.13
C ILE A 80 -10.03 8.91 -7.37
N ASP A 81 -9.92 8.31 -8.56
CA ASP A 81 -10.73 7.16 -8.91
C ASP A 81 -9.95 5.87 -8.69
N VAL A 82 -10.61 4.90 -8.06
CA VAL A 82 -10.05 3.58 -7.82
C VAL A 82 -10.52 2.64 -8.91
N LYS A 83 -9.59 1.98 -9.59
CA LYS A 83 -9.86 0.88 -10.51
C LYS A 83 -9.28 -0.42 -9.99
N PHE A 84 -10.11 -1.45 -10.00
CA PHE A 84 -9.74 -2.81 -9.61
C PHE A 84 -9.88 -3.73 -10.82
N PHE A 85 -8.77 -4.31 -11.26
CA PHE A 85 -8.72 -5.21 -12.41
C PHE A 85 -8.28 -6.59 -11.98
N VAL A 86 -8.98 -7.62 -12.48
CA VAL A 86 -8.55 -9.02 -12.39
C VAL A 86 -8.28 -9.49 -13.81
N LEU A 87 -7.00 -9.68 -14.15
CA LEU A 87 -6.57 -10.08 -15.49
C LEU A 87 -6.17 -11.56 -15.49
N ALA A 88 -7.14 -12.43 -15.76
CA ALA A 88 -6.96 -13.88 -15.69
C ALA A 88 -5.88 -14.40 -16.67
N GLU A 89 -5.77 -13.80 -17.87
CA GLU A 89 -4.78 -14.18 -18.89
C GLU A 89 -3.34 -13.97 -18.40
N LYS A 90 -3.12 -12.91 -17.61
CA LYS A 90 -1.82 -12.58 -17.01
C LYS A 90 -1.69 -13.06 -15.57
N ARG A 91 -2.73 -13.66 -15.00
CA ARG A 91 -2.82 -14.13 -13.61
C ARG A 91 -2.42 -13.06 -12.60
N VAL A 92 -2.90 -11.83 -12.81
CA VAL A 92 -2.61 -10.69 -11.93
C VAL A 92 -3.88 -9.95 -11.53
N ILE A 93 -3.77 -9.26 -10.40
CA ILE A 93 -4.71 -8.25 -9.94
C ILE A 93 -4.00 -6.92 -9.94
N ILE A 94 -4.69 -5.88 -10.40
CA ILE A 94 -4.16 -4.52 -10.40
C ILE A 94 -5.14 -3.62 -9.68
N VAL A 95 -4.65 -2.91 -8.67
CA VAL A 95 -5.39 -1.83 -8.03
C VAL A 95 -4.70 -0.53 -8.39
N SER A 96 -5.38 0.31 -9.16
CA SER A 96 -4.86 1.55 -9.70
C SER A 96 -5.68 2.72 -9.19
N LEU A 97 -5.02 3.71 -8.59
CA LEU A 97 -5.65 4.98 -8.24
C LEU A 97 -5.25 6.02 -9.28
N ILE A 98 -6.25 6.55 -9.96
CA ILE A 98 -6.10 7.47 -11.08
C ILE A 98 -6.47 8.86 -10.62
N PHE A 99 -5.61 9.83 -10.92
CA PHE A 99 -5.72 11.16 -10.36
C PHE A 99 -5.05 12.20 -11.25
N ASP A 100 -5.61 13.40 -11.29
CA ASP A 100 -4.97 14.52 -11.98
C ASP A 100 -3.90 15.15 -11.08
N GLY A 101 -2.78 15.53 -11.69
CA GLY A 101 -1.70 16.27 -11.04
C GLY A 101 -1.18 17.38 -11.95
N ASN A 102 -0.41 18.31 -11.39
CA ASN A 102 0.28 19.33 -12.14
C ASN A 102 1.76 19.27 -11.78
N TRP A 103 2.57 18.71 -12.68
CA TRP A 103 4.01 18.56 -12.49
C TRP A 103 4.72 19.24 -13.65
N ASN A 104 5.76 20.03 -13.36
CA ASN A 104 6.50 20.83 -14.33
C ASN A 104 5.63 21.84 -15.13
N GLY A 105 4.48 22.23 -14.59
CA GLY A 105 3.58 23.21 -15.22
C GLY A 105 2.49 22.60 -16.10
N ASP A 106 2.63 21.32 -16.46
CA ASP A 106 1.65 20.59 -17.26
C ASP A 106 0.70 19.80 -16.36
N ARG A 107 -0.61 20.01 -16.58
CA ARG A 107 -1.63 19.15 -15.99
C ARG A 107 -1.69 17.85 -16.78
N SER A 108 -1.52 16.73 -16.09
CA SER A 108 -1.62 15.40 -16.68
C SER A 108 -2.38 14.46 -15.74
N THR A 109 -2.85 13.36 -16.31
CA THR A 109 -3.47 12.24 -15.59
C THR A 109 -2.37 11.29 -15.14
N TYR A 110 -2.35 10.95 -13.86
CA TYR A 110 -1.41 10.03 -13.25
C TYR A 110 -2.13 8.79 -12.72
N GLY A 111 -1.38 7.69 -12.62
CA GLY A 111 -1.83 6.46 -12.00
C GLY A 111 -0.79 5.94 -11.02
N LEU A 112 -1.21 5.68 -9.77
CA LEU A 112 -0.42 4.92 -8.81
C LEU A 112 -1.06 3.55 -8.65
N SER A 113 -0.32 2.50 -9.03
CA SER A 113 -0.88 1.14 -9.06
C SER A 113 -0.07 0.17 -8.20
N ILE A 114 -0.75 -0.78 -7.59
CA ILE A 114 -0.15 -1.98 -6.99
C ILE A 114 -0.59 -3.21 -7.80
N ILE A 115 0.35 -4.12 -8.01
CA ILE A 115 0.18 -5.32 -8.83
C ILE A 115 0.44 -6.53 -7.94
N LEU A 116 -0.52 -7.47 -7.90
CA LEU A 116 -0.46 -8.70 -7.12
C LEU A 116 -0.68 -9.90 -8.04
N PRO A 117 -0.18 -11.10 -7.69
CA PRO A 117 -0.61 -12.33 -8.34
C PRO A 117 -2.10 -12.56 -8.09
N GLN A 118 -2.81 -13.16 -9.06
CA GLN A 118 -4.22 -13.49 -8.91
C GLN A 118 -4.48 -14.50 -7.78
N SER A 119 -3.50 -15.34 -7.45
CA SER A 119 -3.57 -16.26 -6.29
C SER A 119 -3.74 -15.52 -4.96
N GLU A 120 -3.36 -14.24 -4.88
CA GLU A 120 -3.46 -13.41 -3.69
C GLU A 120 -4.81 -12.68 -3.57
N LEU A 121 -5.81 -12.99 -4.41
CA LEU A 121 -7.11 -12.30 -4.39
C LEU A 121 -7.79 -12.39 -3.02
N GLY A 122 -7.89 -13.60 -2.46
CA GLY A 122 -8.53 -13.81 -1.16
C GLY A 122 -7.79 -13.12 -0.02
N PHE A 123 -6.47 -13.02 -0.12
CA PHE A 123 -5.64 -12.27 0.82
C PHE A 123 -5.88 -10.75 0.73
N TYR A 124 -5.97 -10.22 -0.49
CA TYR A 124 -6.06 -8.77 -0.71
C TYR A 124 -7.44 -8.18 -0.40
N LEU A 125 -8.53 -8.90 -0.68
CA LEU A 125 -9.89 -8.35 -0.60
C LEU A 125 -10.24 -7.75 0.78
N PRO A 126 -9.95 -8.40 1.94
CA PRO A 126 -10.17 -7.78 3.25
C PRO A 126 -9.38 -6.47 3.41
N LEU A 127 -8.15 -6.42 2.91
CA LEU A 127 -7.23 -5.30 3.03
C LEU A 127 -7.49 -4.17 2.03
N HIS A 128 -8.40 -4.38 1.07
CA HIS A 128 -8.62 -3.47 -0.06
C HIS A 128 -8.84 -2.02 0.41
N ARG A 129 -9.73 -1.82 1.38
CA ARG A 129 -10.04 -0.49 1.91
C ARG A 129 -8.82 0.18 2.54
N VAL A 130 -8.06 -0.56 3.35
CA VAL A 130 -6.84 -0.05 3.99
C VAL A 130 -5.82 0.38 2.95
N CYS A 131 -5.60 -0.45 1.93
CA CYS A 131 -4.67 -0.13 0.83
C CYS A 131 -5.13 1.09 0.04
N VAL A 132 -6.42 1.18 -0.32
CA VAL A 132 -6.97 2.32 -1.06
C VAL A 132 -6.85 3.60 -0.26
N ASP A 133 -7.21 3.59 1.03
CA ASP A 133 -7.13 4.77 1.89
C ASP A 133 -5.68 5.25 2.06
N ARG A 134 -4.74 4.30 2.21
CA ARG A 134 -3.29 4.59 2.24
C ARG A 134 -2.81 5.21 0.93
N LEU A 135 -3.06 4.58 -0.21
CA LEU A 135 -2.66 5.09 -1.52
C LEU A 135 -3.30 6.46 -1.82
N THR A 136 -4.56 6.65 -1.41
CA THR A 136 -5.27 7.94 -1.52
C THR A 136 -4.55 9.03 -0.72
N HIS A 137 -4.11 8.73 0.50
CA HIS A 137 -3.33 9.67 1.31
C HIS A 137 -1.99 10.03 0.65
N ILE A 138 -1.29 9.03 0.10
CA ILE A 138 -0.03 9.23 -0.65
C ILE A 138 -0.26 10.15 -1.84
N ILE A 139 -1.32 9.93 -2.61
CA ILE A 139 -1.69 10.78 -3.75
C ILE A 139 -2.00 12.21 -3.31
N ARG A 140 -2.72 12.40 -2.20
CA ARG A 140 -3.01 13.74 -1.67
C ARG A 140 -1.72 14.49 -1.30
N LYS A 141 -0.79 13.83 -0.60
CA LYS A 141 0.53 14.40 -0.28
C LYS A 141 1.32 14.69 -1.57
N GLY A 142 1.31 13.76 -2.51
CA GLY A 142 1.97 13.89 -3.81
C GLY A 142 1.46 15.06 -4.62
N ARG A 143 0.15 15.28 -4.70
CA ARG A 143 -0.45 16.43 -5.38
C ARG A 143 0.00 17.76 -4.80
N ILE A 144 0.05 17.87 -3.46
CA ILE A 144 0.54 19.08 -2.79
C ILE A 144 2.01 19.29 -3.15
N TRP A 145 2.81 18.22 -3.15
CA TRP A 145 4.22 18.28 -3.50
C TRP A 145 4.42 18.73 -4.96
N MET A 146 3.72 18.13 -5.92
CA MET A 146 3.74 18.53 -7.33
C MET A 146 3.35 20.01 -7.51
N HIS A 147 2.36 20.49 -6.75
CA HIS A 147 1.93 21.89 -6.81
C HIS A 147 2.96 22.86 -6.18
N LYS A 148 3.69 22.45 -5.14
CA LYS A 148 4.73 23.28 -4.51
C LYS A 148 5.96 23.44 -5.40
N GLU A 149 6.43 22.35 -6.02
CA GLU A 149 7.51 22.39 -7.03
C GLU A 149 7.21 23.43 -8.11
N ARG A 150 5.96 23.49 -8.59
CA ARG A 150 5.54 24.50 -9.57
C ARG A 150 5.80 25.94 -9.09
N GLN A 151 5.48 26.25 -7.83
CA GLN A 151 5.65 27.61 -7.30
C GLN A 151 7.14 27.98 -7.19
N GLU A 152 7.96 27.05 -6.69
CA GLU A 152 9.40 27.26 -6.57
C GLU A 152 10.07 27.38 -7.94
N HIS A 153 9.68 26.54 -8.91
CA HIS A 153 10.21 26.58 -10.27
C HIS A 153 9.80 27.86 -11.01
N PHE A 154 8.53 28.29 -10.88
CA PHE A 154 8.06 29.55 -11.47
C PHE A 154 8.80 30.76 -10.86
N GLN A 155 9.01 30.77 -9.55
CA GLN A 155 9.72 31.85 -8.87
C GLN A 155 11.18 31.92 -9.30
N LYS A 156 11.84 30.77 -9.49
CA LYS A 156 13.21 30.70 -10.01
C LYS A 156 13.34 31.23 -11.43
N ILE A 157 12.41 30.85 -12.33
CA ILE A 157 12.38 31.36 -13.71
C ILE A 157 12.21 32.89 -13.75
N VAL A 158 11.32 33.44 -12.91
CA VAL A 158 11.05 34.88 -12.86
C VAL A 158 12.23 35.67 -12.29
N LEU A 159 13.00 35.09 -11.36
CA LEU A 159 14.14 35.76 -10.71
C LEU A 159 15.47 35.60 -11.46
N GLU A 160 15.73 34.46 -12.11
CA GLU A 160 17.07 34.14 -12.63
C GLU A 160 17.23 34.31 -14.16
N GLY A 161 16.15 34.64 -14.89
CA GLY A 161 16.21 35.20 -16.25
C GLY A 161 17.04 34.44 -17.31
N THR A 162 17.40 33.18 -17.08
CA THR A 162 18.35 32.45 -17.93
C THR A 162 17.77 31.14 -18.46
N GLU A 163 17.82 31.03 -19.77
CA GLU A 163 17.49 29.84 -20.56
C GLU A 163 18.38 28.64 -20.21
N ARG A 164 17.78 27.44 -20.24
CA ARG A 164 18.42 26.12 -20.12
C ARG A 164 18.87 25.71 -18.72
N MET A 165 17.90 25.45 -17.85
CA MET A 165 18.12 24.47 -16.78
C MET A 165 17.92 23.08 -17.36
N GLU A 166 18.97 22.25 -17.31
CA GLU A 166 18.84 20.79 -17.44
C GLU A 166 17.76 20.31 -16.48
N ASP A 167 16.99 19.30 -16.90
CA ASP A 167 15.79 18.69 -16.27
C ASP A 167 16.11 18.00 -14.92
N GLN A 168 16.81 18.70 -14.02
CA GLN A 168 17.03 18.34 -12.62
C GLN A 168 15.91 18.92 -11.74
N GLY A 169 14.68 18.96 -12.25
CA GLY A 169 13.52 19.14 -11.38
C GLY A 169 13.58 18.07 -10.30
N GLN A 170 13.31 18.44 -9.04
CA GLN A 170 13.28 17.42 -8.00
C GLN A 170 12.25 16.37 -8.44
N SER A 171 12.70 15.14 -8.55
CA SER A 171 11.83 14.06 -8.94
C SER A 171 10.84 13.83 -7.80
N ILE A 172 9.55 13.64 -8.08
CA ILE A 172 8.58 13.23 -7.06
C ILE A 172 8.86 11.80 -6.54
N ILE A 173 9.67 11.04 -7.28
CA ILE A 173 9.94 9.62 -7.03
C ILE A 173 10.52 9.35 -5.63
N PRO A 174 11.48 10.09 -5.07
CA PRO A 174 11.96 9.85 -3.70
C PRO A 174 10.88 10.04 -2.64
N MET A 175 10.00 11.05 -2.80
CA MET A 175 8.86 11.25 -1.91
C MET A 175 7.89 10.06 -2.00
N LEU A 176 7.52 9.65 -3.22
CA LEU A 176 6.67 8.46 -3.42
C LEU A 176 7.35 7.19 -2.91
N THR A 177 8.65 7.04 -3.08
CA THR A 177 9.42 5.89 -2.61
C THR A 177 9.31 5.76 -1.08
N GLY A 178 9.45 6.87 -0.35
CA GLY A 178 9.29 6.89 1.11
C GLY A 178 7.88 6.53 1.60
N GLU A 179 6.87 6.62 0.74
CA GLU A 179 5.47 6.35 1.06
C GLU A 179 4.98 4.98 0.54
N VAL A 180 5.48 4.53 -0.61
CA VAL A 180 5.16 3.23 -1.21
C VAL A 180 5.79 2.09 -0.42
N ILE A 181 7.04 2.22 0.02
CA ILE A 181 7.73 1.19 0.80
C ILE A 181 6.92 0.79 2.05
N PRO A 182 6.43 1.72 2.89
CA PRO A 182 5.54 1.37 4.02
C PRO A 182 4.30 0.57 3.64
N VAL A 183 3.68 0.84 2.48
CA VAL A 183 2.52 0.06 2.01
C VAL A 183 2.93 -1.37 1.63
N MET A 184 4.10 -1.53 1.01
CA MET A 184 4.65 -2.85 0.70
C MET A 184 5.01 -3.64 1.96
N GLU A 185 5.62 -2.97 2.95
CA GLU A 185 5.93 -3.53 4.28
C GLU A 185 4.64 -3.93 5.03
N LEU A 186 3.60 -3.09 4.98
CA LEU A 186 2.29 -3.40 5.56
C LEU A 186 1.74 -4.70 4.97
N LEU A 187 1.66 -4.81 3.64
CA LEU A 187 1.13 -6.01 2.98
C LEU A 187 1.96 -7.26 3.28
N SER A 188 3.29 -7.14 3.30
CA SER A 188 4.17 -8.25 3.70
C SER A 188 3.95 -8.66 5.18
N SER A 189 3.74 -7.69 6.08
CA SER A 189 3.42 -7.98 7.48
C SER A 189 2.05 -8.66 7.65
N MET A 190 1.06 -8.27 6.85
CA MET A 190 -0.26 -8.91 6.89
C MET A 190 -0.22 -10.32 6.33
N LYS A 191 0.62 -10.59 5.32
CA LYS A 191 0.79 -11.94 4.77
C LYS A 191 1.36 -12.91 5.82
N SER A 192 2.26 -12.44 6.67
CA SER A 192 2.98 -13.26 7.64
C SER A 192 2.34 -13.29 9.04
N HIS A 193 1.68 -12.21 9.48
CA HIS A 193 1.21 -12.03 10.86
C HIS A 193 -0.26 -11.61 10.96
N SER A 194 -1.07 -11.75 9.90
CA SER A 194 -2.52 -11.55 10.03
C SER A 194 -3.15 -12.58 10.96
N VAL A 195 -4.24 -12.19 11.62
CA VAL A 195 -5.02 -13.13 12.44
C VAL A 195 -5.77 -14.10 11.52
N SER A 196 -5.81 -15.37 11.93
CA SER A 196 -6.57 -16.41 11.23
C SER A 196 -8.08 -16.10 11.24
N GLU A 197 -8.80 -16.62 10.25
CA GLU A 197 -10.27 -16.56 10.22
C GLU A 197 -10.86 -17.34 11.39
N GLU A 198 -10.29 -18.51 11.66
CA GLU A 198 -10.62 -19.35 12.81
C GLU A 198 -9.64 -19.08 13.95
N ILE A 199 -10.18 -18.78 15.12
CA ILE A 199 -9.43 -18.57 16.35
C ILE A 199 -9.83 -19.71 17.29
N ASP A 200 -8.86 -20.53 17.69
CA ASP A 200 -9.08 -21.49 18.76
C ASP A 200 -9.20 -20.74 20.09
N ILE A 201 -10.26 -21.07 20.84
CA ILE A 201 -10.52 -20.48 22.17
C ILE A 201 -9.36 -20.82 23.12
N SER A 202 -8.69 -21.95 22.92
CA SER A 202 -7.53 -22.39 23.72
C SER A 202 -6.36 -21.39 23.69
N ASP A 203 -6.23 -20.62 22.61
CA ASP A 203 -5.19 -19.60 22.41
C ASP A 203 -5.54 -18.23 23.02
N THR A 204 -6.67 -18.13 23.70
CA THR A 204 -7.22 -16.88 24.24
C THR A 204 -7.24 -16.88 25.76
N VAL A 205 -7.43 -15.71 26.36
CA VAL A 205 -7.62 -15.56 27.81
C VAL A 205 -8.83 -16.35 28.33
N LEU A 206 -9.81 -16.68 27.48
CA LEU A 206 -11.02 -17.40 27.92
C LEU A 206 -10.75 -18.85 28.35
N ASN A 207 -9.60 -19.41 27.98
CA ASN A 207 -9.18 -20.75 28.38
C ASN A 207 -8.28 -20.73 29.64
N ASP A 208 -8.03 -19.56 30.22
CA ASP A 208 -7.24 -19.48 31.45
C ASP A 208 -8.14 -19.74 32.67
N ASP A 209 -7.82 -20.77 33.46
CA ASP A 209 -8.60 -21.18 34.65
C ASP A 209 -8.55 -20.15 35.80
N ASP A 210 -7.61 -19.18 35.74
CA ASP A 210 -7.25 -18.25 36.80
C ASP A 210 -7.79 -16.80 36.62
N ILE A 211 -8.89 -16.60 35.86
CA ILE A 211 -9.50 -15.27 35.68
C ILE A 211 -9.93 -14.62 37.01
N GLY A 212 -10.05 -15.40 38.09
CA GLY A 212 -10.59 -15.00 39.40
C GLY A 212 -9.70 -14.10 40.27
N ASP A 213 -8.51 -13.66 39.84
CA ASP A 213 -7.83 -12.57 40.55
C ASP A 213 -8.52 -11.24 40.21
N SER A 214 -9.04 -10.53 41.22
CA SER A 214 -9.96 -9.38 41.06
C SER A 214 -9.47 -8.28 40.11
N CYS A 215 -8.15 -8.14 39.95
CA CYS A 215 -7.52 -7.19 39.03
C CYS A 215 -7.61 -7.62 37.57
N HIS A 216 -7.58 -8.93 37.27
CA HIS A 216 -7.63 -9.48 35.92
C HIS A 216 -9.04 -9.48 35.35
N GLU A 217 -10.05 -9.78 36.18
CA GLU A 217 -11.46 -9.71 35.79
C GLU A 217 -11.86 -8.28 35.39
N GLY A 218 -11.53 -7.29 36.24
CA GLY A 218 -11.84 -5.89 35.95
C GLY A 218 -11.13 -5.36 34.71
N PHE A 219 -9.88 -5.77 34.47
CA PHE A 219 -9.16 -5.43 33.25
C PHE A 219 -9.82 -6.02 32.00
N LEU A 220 -10.15 -7.32 32.03
CA LEU A 220 -10.74 -8.02 30.88
C LEU A 220 -12.12 -7.45 30.52
N LEU A 221 -12.96 -7.19 31.53
CA LEU A 221 -14.27 -6.55 31.35
C LEU A 221 -14.13 -5.20 30.64
N ASN A 222 -13.21 -4.36 31.12
CA ASN A 222 -12.98 -3.03 30.54
C ASN A 222 -12.38 -3.12 29.13
N ALA A 223 -11.46 -4.04 28.89
CA ALA A 223 -10.83 -4.23 27.58
C ALA A 223 -11.85 -4.64 26.51
N ILE A 224 -12.67 -5.65 26.80
CA ILE A 224 -13.72 -6.12 25.88
C ILE A 224 -14.79 -5.05 25.70
N SER A 225 -15.26 -4.43 26.78
CA SER A 225 -16.29 -3.39 26.70
C SER A 225 -15.83 -2.19 25.88
N SER A 226 -14.61 -1.72 26.11
CA SER A 226 -14.01 -0.62 25.35
C SER A 226 -13.85 -1.00 23.87
N HIS A 227 -13.34 -2.20 23.56
CA HIS A 227 -13.19 -2.69 22.19
C HIS A 227 -14.51 -2.68 21.41
N LEU A 228 -15.60 -3.14 22.04
CA LEU A 228 -16.94 -3.12 21.44
C LEU A 228 -17.48 -1.69 21.28
N GLN A 229 -17.21 -0.80 22.25
CA GLN A 229 -17.60 0.61 22.19
C GLN A 229 -16.82 1.40 21.13
N THR A 230 -15.59 0.98 20.81
CA THR A 230 -14.74 1.60 19.77
C THR A 230 -14.81 0.88 18.44
N CYS A 231 -15.97 0.30 18.12
CA CYS A 231 -16.27 -0.34 16.83
C CYS A 231 -15.29 -1.46 16.44
N GLY A 232 -14.77 -2.21 17.40
CA GLY A 232 -13.84 -3.31 17.14
C GLY A 232 -12.42 -2.88 16.79
N CYS A 233 -12.09 -1.59 16.93
CA CYS A 233 -10.75 -1.07 16.67
C CYS A 233 -9.95 -0.97 17.98
N SER A 234 -8.77 -1.60 18.06
CA SER A 234 -7.95 -1.61 19.27
C SER A 234 -6.45 -1.80 18.98
N VAL A 235 -5.62 -1.22 19.84
CA VAL A 235 -4.17 -1.44 19.83
C VAL A 235 -3.76 -2.01 21.17
N VAL A 236 -3.15 -3.18 21.15
CA VAL A 236 -2.66 -3.88 22.33
C VAL A 236 -1.15 -3.71 22.38
N VAL A 237 -0.65 -3.07 23.45
CA VAL A 237 0.78 -2.79 23.63
C VAL A 237 1.29 -3.52 24.86
N GLY A 238 2.44 -4.20 24.73
CA GLY A 238 3.05 -4.91 25.86
C GLY A 238 4.52 -5.21 25.65
N SER A 239 5.15 -5.85 26.63
CA SER A 239 6.58 -6.21 26.59
C SER A 239 6.85 -7.68 26.25
N SER A 240 5.80 -8.50 26.10
CA SER A 240 5.88 -9.91 25.66
C SER A 240 4.89 -10.11 24.53
N ALA A 241 5.39 -10.66 23.42
CA ALA A 241 4.58 -10.92 22.24
C ALA A 241 3.54 -12.00 22.51
N GLU A 242 3.85 -12.97 23.38
CA GLU A 242 2.93 -14.03 23.80
C GLU A 242 1.70 -13.43 24.50
N LYS A 243 1.93 -12.55 25.49
CA LYS A 243 0.84 -11.89 26.23
C LYS A 243 0.02 -10.97 25.33
N VAL A 244 0.69 -10.19 24.48
CA VAL A 244 0.02 -9.31 23.51
C VAL A 244 -0.83 -10.14 22.54
N ASN A 245 -0.27 -11.20 21.97
CA ASN A 245 -0.97 -12.05 21.00
C ASN A 245 -2.17 -12.77 21.62
N LYS A 246 -2.07 -13.19 22.88
CA LYS A 246 -3.22 -13.77 23.61
C LYS A 246 -4.38 -12.77 23.71
N ILE A 247 -4.11 -11.52 24.11
CA ILE A 247 -5.14 -10.47 24.18
C ILE A 247 -5.67 -10.10 22.79
N VAL A 248 -4.81 -9.99 21.78
CA VAL A 248 -5.23 -9.72 20.39
C VAL A 248 -6.20 -10.80 19.91
N ARG A 249 -5.89 -12.08 20.12
CA ARG A 249 -6.80 -13.18 19.76
C ARG A 249 -8.11 -13.12 20.55
N THR A 250 -8.06 -12.81 21.84
CA THR A 250 -9.27 -12.63 22.68
C THR A 250 -10.18 -11.53 22.13
N LEU A 251 -9.64 -10.35 21.79
CA LEU A 251 -10.45 -9.28 21.22
C LEU A 251 -10.99 -9.64 19.83
N CYS A 252 -10.19 -10.31 19.00
CA CYS A 252 -10.60 -10.74 17.67
C CYS A 252 -11.72 -11.80 17.65
N LEU A 253 -12.02 -12.48 18.77
CA LEU A 253 -13.18 -13.36 18.86
C LEU A 253 -14.50 -12.61 18.57
N PHE A 254 -14.55 -11.32 18.92
CA PHE A 254 -15.73 -10.46 18.72
C PHE A 254 -15.80 -9.81 17.33
N LEU A 255 -14.85 -10.12 16.45
CA LEU A 255 -14.81 -9.65 15.07
C LEU A 255 -15.29 -10.73 14.09
N THR A 256 -15.78 -10.30 12.94
CA THR A 256 -16.07 -11.20 11.81
C THR A 256 -14.79 -11.77 11.19
N PRO A 257 -14.84 -12.91 10.47
CA PRO A 257 -13.65 -13.50 9.85
C PRO A 257 -12.88 -12.54 8.91
N SER A 258 -13.59 -11.69 8.17
CA SER A 258 -12.96 -10.69 7.29
C SER A 258 -12.26 -9.56 8.07
N GLU A 259 -12.80 -9.14 9.21
CA GLU A 259 -12.18 -8.14 10.08
C GLU A 259 -10.96 -8.70 10.84
N ARG A 260 -10.98 -10.00 11.18
CA ARG A 260 -9.81 -10.72 11.72
C ARG A 260 -8.65 -10.70 10.72
N LYS A 261 -8.92 -10.93 9.43
CA LYS A 261 -7.91 -10.81 8.37
C LYS A 261 -7.35 -9.39 8.21
N CYS A 262 -8.06 -8.39 8.71
CA CYS A 262 -7.62 -7.00 8.81
C CYS A 262 -7.02 -6.65 10.19
N SER A 263 -6.65 -7.66 10.97
CA SER A 263 -5.99 -7.53 12.27
C SER A 263 -4.61 -8.20 12.23
N ARG A 264 -3.66 -7.70 13.02
CA ARG A 264 -2.25 -8.13 12.98
C ARG A 264 -1.74 -8.52 14.36
N LEU A 265 -1.14 -9.71 14.42
CA LEU A 265 -0.42 -10.20 15.59
C LEU A 265 0.92 -9.47 15.75
N CYS A 266 1.40 -9.49 16.98
CA CYS A 266 2.71 -9.02 17.37
C CYS A 266 3.81 -10.01 16.95
N ARG A 267 5.01 -9.48 16.70
CA ARG A 267 6.22 -10.25 16.34
C ARG A 267 7.23 -10.20 17.49
N ASN A 268 7.88 -11.33 17.77
CA ASN A 268 8.78 -11.49 18.92
C ASN A 268 10.07 -10.66 18.83
N GLU A 269 10.61 -10.45 17.62
CA GLU A 269 11.97 -9.91 17.44
C GLU A 269 12.03 -8.40 17.11
N SER A 270 10.89 -7.80 16.78
CA SER A 270 10.82 -6.36 16.47
C SER A 270 9.40 -5.86 16.52
N SER A 271 9.25 -4.58 16.84
CA SER A 271 7.94 -3.93 16.88
C SER A 271 7.54 -3.45 15.49
N PHE A 272 6.34 -3.81 15.07
CA PHE A 272 5.72 -3.16 13.92
C PHE A 272 5.40 -1.70 14.24
N LYS A 273 5.27 -0.87 13.22
CA LYS A 273 4.71 0.47 13.37
C LYS A 273 3.21 0.39 13.49
N TYR A 274 2.61 1.39 14.13
CA TYR A 274 1.16 1.58 14.14
C TYR A 274 0.64 1.81 12.72
N GLU A 275 -0.41 1.07 12.34
CA GLU A 275 -1.04 1.18 11.03
C GLU A 275 -2.48 1.69 11.15
N SER A 276 -2.81 2.79 10.48
CA SER A 276 -4.20 3.24 10.45
C SER A 276 -5.02 2.34 9.53
N GLY A 277 -6.18 1.86 10.01
CA GLY A 277 -7.14 1.08 9.22
C GLY A 277 -7.19 -0.42 9.54
N LEU A 278 -6.27 -0.95 10.34
CA LEU A 278 -6.41 -2.30 10.90
C LEU A 278 -7.35 -2.28 12.11
N PHE A 279 -8.09 -3.37 12.33
CA PHE A 279 -9.02 -3.49 13.45
C PHE A 279 -8.26 -3.69 14.76
N VAL A 280 -7.56 -4.83 14.92
CA VAL A 280 -6.76 -5.09 16.12
C VAL A 280 -5.29 -5.24 15.77
N GLN A 281 -4.42 -4.59 16.53
CA GLN A 281 -2.97 -4.66 16.32
C GLN A 281 -2.21 -4.92 17.62
N GLY A 282 -1.34 -5.91 17.60
CA GLY A 282 -0.37 -6.17 18.67
C GLY A 282 0.96 -5.47 18.41
N LEU A 283 1.41 -4.61 19.33
CA LEU A 283 2.68 -3.89 19.25
C LEU A 283 3.55 -4.16 20.49
N LEU A 284 4.85 -4.33 20.30
CA LEU A 284 5.80 -4.38 21.41
C LEU A 284 6.20 -2.96 21.82
N LYS A 285 6.25 -2.73 23.13
CA LYS A 285 6.87 -1.54 23.70
C LYS A 285 8.39 -1.63 23.46
N MET A 286 8.92 -0.71 22.66
CA MET A 286 10.36 -0.52 22.51
C MET A 286 10.97 0.06 23.79
#